data_AF-A0A2D5EAL2-F1
#
_entry.id   AF-A0A2D5EAL2-F1
#
_cell.length_a   1.000
_cell.length_b   1.000
_cell.length_c   1.000
_cell.angle_alpha   90.00
_cell.angle_beta   90.00
_cell.angle_gamma   90.00
#
_symmetry.space_group_name_H-M   'P 1'
#
loop_
_entity.id
_entity.type
_entity.pdbx_description
1 polymer ?
#
loop_
_entity_poly.entity_id
_entity_poly.type
_entity_poly.pdbx_seq_one_letter_code
_entity_poly.pdbx_strand_id
1 'polypeptide(L)'
;VFHLYNRVLDRNGLLVVSLSEVPASLPFGLADLGSRLAHGLLIQLGVYRDEDRQRILMARAEQRGLVMSEDVAGFIMRRAPRKLGDLLGLLDTLDENSLQAQRRLTIPFVKAVMGW
;
A
#
# COMPACT_ATOMS: atom_id res chain seq x y z
N VAL A 1 -5.35 -24.64 1.92
CA VAL A 1 -5.45 -23.80 0.71
C VAL A 1 -5.95 -24.59 -0.51
N PHE A 2 -5.36 -25.74 -0.83
CA PHE A 2 -5.80 -26.57 -1.97
C PHE A 2 -7.32 -26.87 -2.00
N HIS A 3 -7.89 -27.39 -0.91
CA HIS A 3 -9.34 -27.65 -0.83
C HIS A 3 -10.20 -26.37 -0.85
N LEU A 4 -9.64 -25.19 -0.54
CA LEU A 4 -10.36 -23.93 -0.68
C LEU A 4 -10.45 -23.57 -2.17
N TYR A 5 -9.34 -23.65 -2.90
CA TYR A 5 -9.29 -23.41 -4.34
C TYR A 5 -10.34 -24.25 -5.08
N ASN A 6 -10.34 -25.57 -4.85
CA ASN A 6 -11.29 -26.48 -5.50
C ASN A 6 -12.74 -26.10 -5.18
N ARG A 7 -13.09 -25.93 -3.89
CA ARG A 7 -14.47 -25.58 -3.50
C ARG A 7 -14.96 -24.24 -4.05
N VAL A 8 -14.07 -23.27 -4.23
CA VAL A 8 -14.43 -21.98 -4.84
C VAL A 8 -14.70 -22.16 -6.33
N LEU A 9 -13.83 -22.89 -7.03
CA LEU A 9 -14.00 -23.21 -8.45
C LEU A 9 -15.26 -24.04 -8.73
N ASP A 10 -15.50 -25.08 -7.92
CA ASP A 10 -16.68 -25.94 -8.03
C ASP A 10 -18.00 -25.16 -7.86
N ARG A 11 -17.95 -24.00 -7.21
CA ARG A 11 -19.09 -23.09 -6.99
C ARG A 11 -19.10 -21.90 -7.95
N ASN A 12 -18.25 -21.87 -8.98
CA ASN A 12 -18.04 -20.73 -9.87
C ASN A 12 -17.77 -19.41 -9.11
N GLY A 13 -17.09 -19.49 -7.96
CA GLY A 13 -16.70 -18.34 -7.18
C GLY A 13 -15.41 -17.70 -7.68
N LEU A 14 -15.14 -16.47 -7.24
CA LEU A 14 -13.91 -15.75 -7.51
C LEU A 14 -12.91 -15.96 -6.36
N LEU A 15 -11.68 -16.37 -6.69
CA LEU A 15 -10.57 -16.44 -5.75
C LEU A 15 -9.47 -15.47 -6.16
N VAL A 16 -9.10 -14.57 -5.24
CA VAL A 16 -7.95 -13.68 -5.40
C VAL A 16 -6.91 -14.07 -4.35
N VAL A 17 -5.67 -14.25 -4.78
CA VAL A 17 -4.54 -14.64 -3.94
C VAL A 17 -3.37 -13.69 -4.21
N SER A 18 -2.73 -13.18 -3.17
CA SER A 18 -1.45 -12.50 -3.27
C SER A 18 -0.31 -13.47 -2.95
N LEU A 19 0.77 -13.36 -3.72
CA LEU A 19 1.99 -14.14 -3.55
C LEU A 19 3.17 -13.17 -3.52
N SER A 20 4.24 -13.53 -2.80
CA SER A 20 5.47 -12.71 -2.76
C SER A 20 6.26 -12.76 -4.07
N GLU A 21 6.08 -13.82 -4.84
CA GLU A 21 6.77 -14.11 -6.10
C GLU A 21 5.82 -14.83 -7.06
N VAL A 22 6.24 -15.02 -8.31
CA VAL A 22 5.49 -15.82 -9.28
C VAL A 22 5.30 -17.27 -8.79
N PRO A 23 4.17 -17.94 -9.07
CA PRO A 23 3.95 -19.31 -8.59
C PRO A 23 5.07 -20.29 -8.97
N ALA A 24 5.69 -20.12 -10.13
CA ALA A 24 6.75 -21.01 -10.61
C ALA A 24 8.04 -20.96 -9.76
N SER A 25 8.30 -19.88 -9.02
CA SER A 25 9.51 -19.73 -8.20
C SER A 25 9.28 -20.06 -6.72
N LEU A 26 8.03 -20.32 -6.30
CA LEU A 26 7.70 -20.62 -4.91
C LEU A 26 7.81 -22.13 -4.62
N PRO A 27 8.39 -22.52 -3.48
CA PRO A 27 8.54 -23.93 -3.10
C PRO A 27 7.23 -24.48 -2.54
N PHE A 28 6.24 -24.72 -3.40
CA PHE A 28 4.99 -25.34 -2.98
C PHE A 28 5.22 -26.79 -2.56
N GLY A 29 4.85 -27.13 -1.32
CA GLY A 29 4.90 -28.52 -0.84
C GLY A 29 3.94 -29.46 -1.59
N LEU A 30 2.94 -28.91 -2.29
CA LEU A 30 2.06 -29.64 -3.20
C LEU A 30 2.17 -29.05 -4.60
N ALA A 31 2.80 -29.79 -5.52
CA ALA A 31 3.04 -29.33 -6.88
C ALA A 31 1.73 -28.93 -7.61
N ASP A 32 0.64 -29.69 -7.41
CA ASP A 32 -0.66 -29.41 -8.05
C ASP A 32 -1.24 -28.04 -7.64
N LEU A 33 -0.98 -27.58 -6.41
CA LEU A 33 -1.38 -26.24 -5.99
C LEU A 33 -0.61 -25.16 -6.77
N GLY A 34 0.70 -25.33 -6.95
CA GLY A 34 1.53 -24.40 -7.72
C GLY A 34 1.08 -24.29 -9.17
N SER A 35 0.83 -25.43 -9.82
CA SER A 35 0.31 -25.47 -11.19
C SER A 35 -1.05 -24.78 -11.32
N ARG A 36 -1.98 -25.00 -10.38
CA ARG A 36 -3.30 -24.36 -10.39
C ARG A 36 -3.24 -22.85 -10.21
N LEU A 37 -2.37 -22.36 -9.32
CA LEU A 37 -2.15 -20.93 -9.14
C LEU A 37 -1.51 -20.30 -10.39
N ALA A 38 -0.64 -21.05 -11.09
CA ALA A 38 -0.04 -20.60 -12.34
C ALA A 38 -1.02 -20.58 -13.53
N HIS A 39 -2.06 -21.42 -13.53
CA HIS A 39 -3.09 -21.44 -14.58
C HIS A 39 -4.10 -20.28 -14.49
N GLY A 40 -4.17 -19.60 -13.35
CA GLY A 40 -5.04 -18.43 -13.17
C GLY A 40 -4.51 -17.17 -13.86
N LEU A 41 -5.29 -16.09 -13.80
CA LEU A 41 -4.81 -14.77 -14.20
C LEU A 41 -3.72 -14.29 -13.23
N LEU A 42 -2.49 -14.15 -13.74
CA LEU A 42 -1.37 -13.61 -13.00
C LEU A 42 -1.19 -12.13 -13.31
N ILE A 43 -1.31 -11.30 -12.28
CA ILE A 43 -1.05 -9.86 -12.37
C ILE A 43 0.16 -9.57 -11.49
N GLN A 44 1.28 -9.18 -12.11
CA GLN A 44 2.44 -8.70 -11.39
C GLN A 44 2.22 -7.25 -10.96
N LEU A 45 2.18 -7.02 -9.65
CA LEU A 45 2.13 -5.66 -9.11
C LEU A 45 3.50 -5.00 -9.30
N GLY A 46 3.53 -3.90 -10.05
CA GLY A 46 4.74 -3.11 -10.25
C GLY A 46 5.23 -2.49 -8.94
N VAL A 47 6.55 -2.26 -8.86
CA VAL A 47 7.13 -1.45 -7.80
C VAL A 47 6.79 0.02 -8.09
N TYR A 48 6.25 0.72 -7.10
CA TYR A 48 5.94 2.14 -7.21
C TYR A 48 7.23 2.96 -7.42
N ARG A 49 7.21 3.87 -8.39
CA ARG A 49 8.27 4.89 -8.55
C ARG A 49 8.11 5.95 -7.46
N ASP A 50 9.14 6.78 -7.26
CA ASP A 50 9.05 7.85 -6.24
C ASP A 50 7.93 8.86 -6.54
N GLU A 51 7.64 9.12 -7.82
CA GLU A 51 6.46 9.91 -8.21
C GLU A 51 5.15 9.27 -7.79
N ASP A 52 5.03 7.93 -7.93
CA ASP A 52 3.82 7.21 -7.55
C ASP A 52 3.63 7.26 -6.04
N ARG A 53 4.71 7.20 -5.25
CA ARG A 53 4.66 7.36 -3.80
C ARG A 53 4.10 8.72 -3.40
N GLN A 54 4.52 9.80 -4.07
CA GLN A 54 3.98 11.14 -3.80
C GLN A 54 2.48 11.21 -4.16
N ARG A 55 2.08 10.67 -5.32
CA ARG A 55 0.67 10.62 -5.72
C ARG A 55 -0.16 9.81 -4.74
N ILE A 56 0.34 8.66 -4.28
CA ILE A 56 -0.34 7.82 -3.28
C ILE A 56 -0.47 8.58 -1.96
N LEU A 57 0.58 9.26 -1.48
CA LEU A 57 0.52 10.05 -0.25
C LEU A 57 -0.57 11.12 -0.34
N MET A 58 -0.58 11.91 -1.42
CA MET A 58 -1.57 12.97 -1.61
C MET A 58 -3.00 12.43 -1.73
N ALA A 59 -3.21 11.37 -2.52
CA ALA A 59 -4.52 10.73 -2.67
C ALA A 59 -5.03 10.15 -1.33
N ARG A 60 -4.14 9.56 -0.52
CA ARG A 60 -4.49 9.03 0.80
C ARG A 60 -4.78 10.14 1.81
N ALA A 61 -4.10 11.27 1.71
CA ALA A 61 -4.40 12.45 2.53
C ALA A 61 -5.79 13.00 2.20
N GLU A 62 -6.10 13.13 0.92
CA GLU A 62 -7.40 13.60 0.44
C GLU A 62 -8.55 12.67 0.89
N GLN A 63 -8.37 11.34 0.82
CA GLN A 63 -9.36 10.38 1.32
C GLN A 63 -9.67 10.52 2.82
N ARG A 64 -8.77 11.14 3.59
CA ARG A 64 -8.95 11.43 5.03
C ARG A 64 -9.45 12.85 5.29
N GLY A 65 -9.69 13.64 4.24
CA GLY A 65 -10.05 15.05 4.36
C GLY A 65 -8.87 15.98 4.68
N LEU A 66 -7.64 15.49 4.61
CA LEU A 66 -6.44 16.28 4.81
C LEU A 66 -6.07 17.00 3.51
N VAL A 67 -6.09 18.33 3.53
CA VAL A 67 -5.60 19.14 2.42
C VAL A 67 -4.08 19.19 2.45
N MET A 68 -3.43 18.50 1.51
CA MET A 68 -1.97 18.46 1.35
C MET A 68 -1.57 19.11 0.02
N SER A 69 -0.76 20.16 0.08
CA SER A 69 -0.16 20.76 -1.14
C SER A 69 1.02 19.93 -1.63
N GLU A 70 1.39 20.10 -2.91
CA GLU A 70 2.57 19.46 -3.50
C GLU A 70 3.87 19.82 -2.74
N ASP A 71 3.99 21.05 -2.24
CA ASP A 71 5.16 21.47 -1.46
C ASP A 71 5.30 20.69 -0.14
N VAL A 72 4.18 20.46 0.55
CA VAL A 72 4.15 19.65 1.78
C VAL A 72 4.46 18.19 1.46
N ALA A 73 3.85 17.65 0.40
CA ALA A 73 4.12 16.28 -0.05
C ALA A 73 5.60 16.10 -0.41
N GLY A 74 6.17 16.99 -1.21
CA GLY A 74 7.60 16.98 -1.58
C GLY A 74 8.52 17.15 -0.36
N PHE A 75 8.11 17.96 0.62
CA PHE A 75 8.83 18.08 1.89
C PHE A 75 8.86 16.77 2.68
N ILE A 76 7.73 16.07 2.78
CA ILE A 76 7.61 14.74 3.40
C ILE A 76 8.45 13.72 2.62
N MET A 77 8.33 13.67 1.30
CA MET A 77 9.01 12.68 0.45
C MET A 77 10.54 12.74 0.56
N ARG A 78 11.12 13.92 0.83
CA ARG A 78 12.57 14.08 1.06
C ARG A 78 13.07 13.51 2.39
N ARG A 79 12.18 13.26 3.36
CA ARG A 79 12.53 12.81 4.73
C ARG A 79 11.91 11.48 5.11
N ALA A 80 10.83 11.10 4.44
CA ALA A 80 10.07 9.91 4.76
C ALA A 80 10.81 8.63 4.33
N PRO A 81 10.59 7.51 5.05
CA PRO A 81 11.15 6.22 4.67
C PRO A 81 10.70 5.76 3.28
N ARG A 82 11.53 4.97 2.60
CA ARG A 82 11.29 4.53 1.21
C ARG A 82 10.13 3.54 1.07
N LYS A 83 9.85 2.76 2.12
CA LYS A 83 8.73 1.79 2.11
C LYS A 83 7.41 2.54 2.16
N LEU A 84 6.47 2.15 1.30
CA LEU A 84 5.15 2.78 1.26
C LEU A 84 4.36 2.59 2.56
N GLY A 85 4.49 1.43 3.20
CA GLY A 85 3.82 1.17 4.48
C GLY A 85 4.20 2.20 5.56
N ASP A 86 5.50 2.48 5.70
CA ASP A 86 6.01 3.46 6.66
C ASP A 86 5.58 4.89 6.29
N LEU A 87 5.53 5.21 4.98
CA LEU A 87 5.03 6.50 4.48
C LEU A 87 3.55 6.69 4.82
N LEU A 88 2.74 5.64 4.74
CA LEU A 88 1.32 5.70 5.12
C LEU A 88 1.14 5.76 6.64
N GLY A 89 1.98 5.06 7.41
CA GLY A 89 1.99 5.18 8.87
C GLY A 89 2.33 6.61 9.34
N LEU A 90 3.20 7.32 8.62
CA LEU A 90 3.45 8.73 8.89
C LEU A 90 2.18 9.58 8.69
N LEU A 91 1.42 9.28 7.64
CA LEU A 91 0.18 9.98 7.36
C LEU A 91 -0.87 9.75 8.46
N ASP A 92 -0.94 8.54 9.05
CA ASP A 92 -1.77 8.25 10.23
C ASP A 92 -1.44 9.20 11.39
N THR A 93 -0.15 9.34 11.72
CA THR A 93 0.31 10.25 12.78
C THR A 93 -0.06 11.71 12.48
N LEU A 94 0.11 12.16 11.23
CA LEU A 94 -0.24 13.53 10.84
C LEU A 94 -1.75 13.80 10.91
N ASP A 95 -2.57 12.81 10.56
CA ASP A 95 -4.03 12.88 10.60
C ASP A 95 -4.54 13.08 12.03
N GLU A 96 -4.09 12.22 12.95
CA GLU A 96 -4.45 12.29 14.36
C GLU A 96 -4.09 13.65 14.99
N ASN A 97 -2.87 14.14 14.71
CA ASN A 97 -2.41 15.43 15.23
C ASN A 97 -3.13 16.61 14.56
N SER A 98 -3.45 16.50 13.27
CA SER A 98 -4.16 17.55 12.51
C SER A 98 -5.58 17.74 13.04
N LEU A 99 -6.26 16.64 13.34
CA LEU A 99 -7.59 16.62 13.94
C LEU A 99 -7.58 17.23 15.35
N GLN A 100 -6.62 16.83 16.19
CA GLN A 100 -6.47 17.40 17.55
C GLN A 100 -6.20 18.91 17.52
N ALA A 101 -5.35 19.36 16.60
CA ALA A 101 -5.02 20.77 16.48
C ALA A 101 -6.09 21.59 15.73
N GLN A 102 -7.01 20.93 15.01
CA GLN A 102 -7.91 21.54 14.02
C GLN A 102 -7.17 22.41 12.99
N ARG A 103 -6.00 21.94 12.52
CA ARG A 103 -5.13 22.69 11.60
C ARG A 103 -4.90 21.95 10.29
N ARG A 104 -4.77 22.73 9.22
CA ARG A 104 -4.31 22.26 7.90
C ARG A 104 -2.86 21.78 7.97
N LEU A 105 -2.52 20.81 7.12
CA LEU A 105 -1.14 20.38 6.95
C LEU A 105 -0.32 21.50 6.32
N THR A 106 0.74 21.89 7.02
CA THR A 106 1.74 22.87 6.57
C THR A 106 3.13 22.34 6.89
N ILE A 107 4.16 22.82 6.19
CA ILE A 107 5.55 22.39 6.46
C ILE A 107 5.93 22.59 7.94
N PRO A 108 5.63 23.73 8.59
CA PRO A 108 5.92 23.90 10.01
C PRO A 108 5.18 22.91 10.91
N PHE A 109 3.92 22.59 10.61
CA PHE A 109 3.14 21.60 11.35
C PHE A 109 3.75 20.21 11.24
N VAL A 110 4.08 19.79 10.02
CA VAL A 110 4.72 18.49 9.78
C VAL A 110 6.06 18.39 10.51
N LYS A 111 6.88 19.45 10.50
CA LYS A 111 8.13 19.48 11.28
C LYS A 111 7.89 19.29 12.78
N ALA A 112 6.90 19.99 13.33
CA ALA A 112 6.59 19.93 14.75
C ALA A 112 6.12 18.53 15.17
N VAL A 113 5.24 17.90 14.39
CA VAL A 113 4.71 16.56 14.69
C VAL A 113 5.76 15.47 14.48
N MET A 114 6.56 15.57 13.41
CA MET A 114 7.52 14.53 13.04
C MET A 114 8.89 14.69 13.68
N GLY A 115 9.18 15.82 14.33
CA GLY A 115 10.49 16.13 14.91
C GLY A 115 11.59 16.30 13.85
N TRP A 116 11.27 16.95 12.73
CA TRP A 116 12.16 17.15 11.57
C TRP A 116 12.77 18.56 11.43
#